data_AF-A0A699ZXR4-F1
#
_entry.id   AF-A0A699ZXR4-F1
#
_cell.length_a   1.000
_cell.length_b   1.000
_cell.length_c   1.000
_cell.angle_alpha   90.00
_cell.angle_beta   90.00
_cell.angle_gamma   90.00
#
_symmetry.space_group_name_H-M   'P 1'
#
loop_
_entity.id
_entity.type
_entity.pdbx_description
1 polymer ?
#
loop_
_entity_poly.entity_id
_entity_poly.type
_entity_poly.pdbx_seq_one_letter_code
_entity_poly.pdbx_strand_id
1 'polypeptide(L)'
;MAKWGDGVQLADTPLGAVLAAAGELAVRIHEEQRRLEVARAWGVLQSRPMTLVDHAEQDAQGLHTSTADCACLVCRCDLFISAVVSPAAPGLCACPEHAAALGASPKDCVLLIR
;
A
#
# COMPACT_ATOMS: atom_id res chain seq x y z
N MET A 1 20.04 18.01 22.21
CA MET A 1 19.58 16.68 21.78
C MET A 1 19.00 16.84 20.39
N ALA A 2 19.47 16.07 19.41
CA ALA A 2 18.86 16.04 18.08
C ALA A 2 17.39 15.60 18.20
N LYS A 3 16.48 16.28 17.52
CA LYS A 3 15.08 15.84 17.42
C LYS A 3 14.96 14.85 16.27
N TRP A 4 14.08 13.87 16.42
CA TRP A 4 13.85 12.82 15.42
C TRP A 4 13.51 13.37 14.01
N GLY A 5 12.95 14.58 13.91
CA GLY A 5 12.60 15.23 12.64
C GLY A 5 13.73 16.04 11.98
N ASP A 6 14.89 16.19 12.63
CA ASP A 6 16.01 16.99 12.08
C ASP A 6 16.73 16.26 10.93
N GLY A 7 16.45 14.97 10.74
CA GLY A 7 17.08 14.11 9.74
C GLY A 7 18.55 13.82 10.05
N VAL A 8 19.18 13.04 9.18
CA VAL A 8 20.63 12.84 9.18
C VAL A 8 21.16 13.15 7.79
N GLN A 9 22.31 13.82 7.72
CA GLN A 9 22.99 13.99 6.43
C GLN A 9 23.54 12.63 5.98
N LEU A 10 23.35 12.30 4.71
CA LEU A 10 23.83 11.02 4.17
C LEU A 10 25.36 10.91 4.30
N ALA A 11 26.08 12.03 4.16
CA ALA A 11 27.53 12.09 4.32
C ALA A 11 28.02 11.73 5.73
N ASP A 12 27.18 11.95 6.75
CA ASP A 12 27.49 11.65 8.15
C ASP A 12 27.00 10.24 8.56
N THR A 13 26.34 9.52 7.64
CA THR A 13 25.77 8.20 7.91
C THR A 13 26.80 7.12 7.56
N PRO A 14 27.10 6.16 8.47
CA PRO A 14 28.02 5.07 8.16
C PRO A 14 27.58 4.30 6.91
N LEU A 15 28.52 4.06 5.98
CA LEU A 15 28.23 3.38 4.72
C LEU A 15 27.52 2.02 4.92
N GLY A 16 27.92 1.26 5.94
CA GLY A 16 27.26 0.00 6.28
C GLY A 16 25.78 0.14 6.61
N ALA A 17 25.36 1.23 7.26
CA ALA A 17 23.95 1.50 7.55
C ALA A 17 23.17 1.89 6.29
N VAL A 18 23.78 2.67 5.39
CA VAL A 18 23.20 3.00 4.09
C VAL A 18 22.98 1.74 3.25
N LEU A 19 23.99 0.87 3.18
CA LEU A 19 23.90 -0.39 2.43
C LEU A 19 22.85 -1.33 3.01
N ALA A 20 22.75 -1.43 4.34
CA ALA A 20 21.71 -2.21 5.00
C ALA A 20 20.30 -1.69 4.67
N ALA A 21 20.09 -0.37 4.77
CA ALA A 21 18.80 0.25 4.42
C ALA A 21 18.43 0.07 2.94
N ALA A 22 19.40 0.20 2.03
CA ALA A 22 19.20 -0.05 0.61
C ALA A 22 18.84 -1.52 0.31
N GLY A 23 19.52 -2.46 0.98
CA GLY A 23 19.22 -3.89 0.88
C GLY A 23 17.82 -4.23 1.39
N GLU A 24 17.41 -3.69 2.54
CA GLU A 24 16.05 -3.86 3.06
C GLU A 24 15.00 -3.28 2.10
N LEU A 25 15.24 -2.08 1.56
CA LEU A 25 14.34 -1.46 0.60
C LEU A 25 14.20 -2.31 -0.67
N ALA A 26 15.29 -2.87 -1.20
CA ALA A 26 15.25 -3.75 -2.36
C ALA A 26 14.39 -4.99 -2.11
N VAL A 27 14.50 -5.61 -0.93
CA VAL A 27 13.65 -6.75 -0.53
C VAL A 27 12.19 -6.32 -0.42
N ARG A 28 11.90 -5.18 0.20
CA ARG A 28 10.52 -4.65 0.31
C ARG A 28 9.90 -4.36 -1.05
N ILE A 29 10.67 -3.80 -1.99
CA ILE A 29 10.20 -3.57 -3.37
C ILE A 29 9.85 -4.90 -4.03
N HIS A 30 10.70 -5.92 -3.89
CA HIS A 30 10.44 -7.23 -4.49
C HIS A 30 9.20 -7.92 -3.90
N GLU A 31 9.05 -7.89 -2.56
CA GLU A 31 7.85 -8.42 -1.91
C GLU A 31 6.59 -7.68 -2.34
N GLU A 32 6.66 -6.35 -2.48
CA GLU A 32 5.52 -5.58 -2.93
C GLU A 32 5.13 -5.93 -4.37
N GLN A 33 6.10 -6.04 -5.28
CA GLN A 33 5.85 -6.50 -6.65
C GLN A 33 5.14 -7.86 -6.67
N ARG A 34 5.59 -8.82 -5.87
CA ARG A 34 4.94 -10.13 -5.73
C ARG A 34 3.50 -9.99 -5.25
N ARG A 35 3.22 -9.16 -4.25
CA ARG A 35 1.86 -8.91 -3.75
C ARG A 35 0.97 -8.35 -4.86
N LEU A 36 1.45 -7.35 -5.61
CA LEU A 36 0.71 -6.78 -6.74
C LEU A 36 0.38 -7.83 -7.80
N GLU A 37 1.31 -8.74 -8.10
CA GLU A 37 1.09 -9.84 -9.04
C GLU A 37 -0.02 -10.80 -8.57
N VAL A 38 -0.14 -11.06 -7.27
CA VAL A 38 -1.24 -11.89 -6.72
C VAL A 38 -2.61 -11.27 -7.04
N ALA A 39 -2.79 -9.97 -6.82
CA ALA A 39 -4.05 -9.29 -7.15
C ALA A 39 -4.35 -9.32 -8.65
N ARG A 40 -3.32 -9.12 -9.48
CA ARG A 40 -3.45 -9.20 -10.95
C ARG A 40 -3.81 -10.60 -11.42
N ALA A 41 -3.17 -11.63 -10.87
CA ALA A 41 -3.44 -13.03 -11.16
C ALA A 41 -4.87 -13.43 -10.76
N TRP A 42 -5.41 -12.85 -9.70
CA TRP A 42 -6.82 -13.01 -9.32
C TRP A 42 -7.80 -12.28 -10.26
N GLY A 43 -7.33 -11.29 -11.01
CA GLY A 43 -8.10 -10.61 -12.07
C GLY A 43 -8.35 -9.12 -11.83
N VAL A 44 -7.67 -8.49 -10.85
CA VAL A 44 -7.72 -7.03 -10.68
C VAL A 44 -6.88 -6.37 -11.77
N LEU A 45 -7.54 -5.87 -12.81
CA LEU A 45 -6.88 -5.27 -13.97
C LEU A 45 -6.78 -3.75 -13.90
N GLN A 46 -7.61 -3.11 -13.08
CA GLN A 46 -7.62 -1.66 -12.93
C GLN A 46 -6.65 -1.24 -11.83
N SER A 47 -5.85 -0.21 -12.10
CA SER A 47 -4.97 0.40 -11.11
C SER A 47 -4.96 1.92 -11.23
N ARG A 48 -4.84 2.62 -10.09
CA ARG A 48 -4.67 4.07 -10.04
C ARG A 48 -3.75 4.48 -8.89
N PRO A 49 -3.09 5.64 -8.98
CA PRO A 49 -2.30 6.15 -7.86
C PRO A 49 -3.19 6.49 -6.65
N MET A 50 -2.65 6.33 -5.45
CA MET A 50 -3.24 6.88 -4.23
C MET A 50 -3.09 8.40 -4.19
N THR A 51 -4.05 9.08 -3.56
CA THR A 51 -3.84 10.46 -3.12
C THR A 51 -2.75 10.48 -2.04
N LEU A 52 -1.75 11.36 -2.19
CA LEU A 52 -0.63 11.47 -1.25
C LEU A 52 -1.02 12.30 -0.03
N VAL A 53 -1.82 11.70 0.85
CA VAL A 53 -2.17 12.22 2.17
C VAL A 53 -1.74 11.23 3.27
N ASP A 54 -1.63 11.75 4.49
CA ASP A 54 -1.16 10.99 5.66
C ASP A 54 -2.31 10.41 6.49
N HIS A 55 -3.50 10.29 5.90
CA HIS A 55 -4.68 9.67 6.51
C HIS A 55 -5.54 8.99 5.45
N ALA A 56 -6.46 8.14 5.88
CA ALA A 56 -7.43 7.49 5.01
C ALA A 56 -8.39 8.52 4.41
N GLU A 57 -8.65 8.43 3.11
CA GLU A 57 -9.57 9.33 2.41
C GLU A 57 -10.45 8.53 1.45
N GLN A 58 -11.72 8.93 1.35
CA GLN A 58 -12.71 8.31 0.49
C GLN A 58 -13.36 9.37 -0.41
N ASP A 59 -13.76 8.96 -1.61
CA ASP A 59 -14.61 9.77 -2.47
C ASP A 59 -16.06 9.82 -1.96
N ALA A 60 -16.92 10.57 -2.66
CA ALA A 60 -18.33 10.73 -2.30
C ALA A 60 -19.13 9.42 -2.32
N GLN A 61 -18.60 8.35 -2.92
CA GLN A 61 -19.21 7.02 -3.01
C GLN A 61 -18.67 6.07 -1.93
N GLY A 62 -17.78 6.53 -1.06
CA GLY A 62 -17.17 5.71 -0.01
C GLY A 62 -16.05 4.80 -0.51
N LEU A 63 -15.55 5.03 -1.72
CA LEU A 63 -14.40 4.31 -2.26
C LEU A 63 -13.12 5.01 -1.81
N HIS A 64 -12.19 4.26 -1.22
CA HIS A 64 -10.92 4.85 -0.80
C HIS A 64 -10.12 5.41 -1.99
N THR A 65 -9.56 6.61 -1.78
CA THR A 65 -8.61 7.29 -2.66
C THR A 65 -7.21 7.34 -2.03
N SER A 66 -7.14 7.29 -0.70
CA SER A 66 -5.94 7.05 0.11
C SER A 66 -6.25 6.00 1.18
N THR A 67 -5.32 5.08 1.42
CA THR A 67 -5.42 4.05 2.46
C THR A 67 -4.34 4.18 3.54
N ALA A 68 -3.76 5.37 3.71
CA ALA A 68 -2.92 5.65 4.89
C ALA A 68 -3.74 5.38 6.17
N ASP A 69 -3.11 4.76 7.18
CA ASP A 69 -3.74 4.26 8.42
C ASP A 69 -4.83 3.18 8.25
N CYS A 70 -5.07 2.69 7.03
CA CYS A 70 -5.97 1.55 6.83
C CYS A 70 -5.23 0.24 7.07
N ALA A 71 -5.96 -0.72 7.63
CA ALA A 71 -5.48 -2.09 7.81
C ALA A 71 -6.29 -3.04 6.93
N CYS A 72 -5.62 -4.02 6.33
CA CYS A 72 -6.28 -5.08 5.57
C CYS A 72 -7.40 -5.72 6.39
N LEU A 73 -8.58 -5.87 5.78
CA LEU A 73 -9.74 -6.49 6.44
C LEU A 73 -9.49 -7.95 6.92
N VAL A 74 -8.49 -8.64 6.36
CA VAL A 74 -8.13 -10.02 6.72
C VAL A 74 -6.91 -10.06 7.64
N CYS A 75 -5.72 -9.74 7.13
CA CYS A 75 -4.47 -9.93 7.87
C CYS A 75 -4.06 -8.72 8.73
N ARG A 76 -4.85 -7.63 8.71
CA ARG A 76 -4.58 -6.39 9.46
C ARG A 76 -3.24 -5.73 9.15
N CYS A 77 -2.55 -6.13 8.08
CA CYS A 77 -1.34 -5.43 7.65
C CYS A 77 -1.68 -4.00 7.23
N ASP A 78 -0.71 -3.10 7.41
CA ASP A 78 -0.79 -1.73 6.94
C ASP A 78 -0.91 -1.68 5.40
N LEU A 79 -1.73 -0.74 4.90
CA LEU A 79 -2.07 -0.57 3.49
C LEU A 79 -1.50 0.73 2.88
N PHE A 80 -0.40 1.24 3.42
CA PHE A 80 0.20 2.49 2.98
C PHE A 80 0.78 2.44 1.55
N ILE A 81 1.34 1.30 1.14
CA ILE A 81 1.99 1.16 -0.18
C ILE A 81 1.00 0.74 -1.27
N SER A 82 0.14 -0.23 -0.99
CA SER A 82 -0.87 -0.69 -1.92
C SER A 82 -2.09 -1.23 -1.20
N ALA A 83 -3.23 -1.13 -1.88
CA ALA A 83 -4.51 -1.64 -1.41
C ALA A 83 -5.41 -2.00 -2.58
N VAL A 84 -6.30 -2.96 -2.39
CA VAL A 84 -7.41 -3.25 -3.31
C VAL A 84 -8.70 -2.77 -2.68
N VAL A 85 -9.50 -2.08 -3.48
CA VAL A 85 -10.77 -1.47 -3.10
C VAL A 85 -11.81 -1.75 -4.18
N SER A 86 -13.10 -1.62 -3.87
CA SER A 86 -14.16 -1.76 -4.88
C SER A 86 -15.39 -0.91 -4.53
N PRO A 87 -16.03 -0.24 -5.50
CA PRO A 87 -17.32 0.41 -5.30
C PRO A 87 -18.43 -0.58 -4.91
N ALA A 88 -18.28 -1.88 -5.19
CA ALA A 88 -19.21 -2.92 -4.74
C ALA A 88 -19.06 -3.27 -3.25
N ALA A 89 -17.98 -2.81 -2.61
CA ALA A 89 -17.67 -3.00 -1.19
C ALA A 89 -17.17 -1.69 -0.56
N PRO A 90 -18.01 -0.63 -0.53
CA PRO A 90 -17.61 0.70 -0.07
C PRO A 90 -17.16 0.65 1.40
N GLY A 91 -16.16 1.47 1.74
CA GLY A 91 -15.57 1.50 3.07
C GLY A 91 -14.52 0.40 3.34
N LEU A 92 -14.51 -0.69 2.57
CA LEU A 92 -13.58 -1.80 2.78
C LEU A 92 -12.32 -1.66 1.91
N CYS A 93 -11.22 -2.18 2.43
CA CYS A 93 -9.95 -2.28 1.72
C CYS A 93 -9.20 -3.56 2.15
N ALA A 94 -8.51 -4.19 1.20
CA ALA A 94 -7.68 -5.36 1.44
C ALA A 94 -6.28 -5.14 0.89
N CYS A 95 -5.30 -5.89 1.39
CA CYS A 95 -4.02 -5.97 0.68
C CYS A 95 -4.20 -6.76 -0.63
N PRO A 96 -3.25 -6.67 -1.58
CA PRO A 96 -3.32 -7.39 -2.84
C PRO A 96 -3.55 -8.91 -2.70
N GLU A 97 -2.96 -9.53 -1.68
CA GLU A 97 -3.08 -10.98 -1.41
C GLU A 97 -4.48 -11.39 -0.92
N HIS A 98 -5.23 -10.47 -0.34
CA HIS A 98 -6.57 -10.72 0.21
C HIS A 98 -7.67 -9.99 -0.56
N ALA A 99 -7.41 -9.58 -1.81
CA ALA A 99 -8.37 -8.89 -2.67
C ALA A 99 -9.73 -9.62 -2.77
N ALA A 100 -9.70 -10.95 -2.87
CA ALA A 100 -10.90 -11.79 -2.97
C ALA A 100 -11.83 -11.67 -1.74
N ALA A 101 -11.29 -11.31 -0.57
CA ALA A 101 -12.06 -11.19 0.66
C ALA A 101 -12.96 -9.94 0.70
N LEU A 102 -12.84 -9.03 -0.27
CA LEU A 102 -13.78 -7.92 -0.45
C LEU A 102 -15.18 -8.40 -0.86
N GLY A 103 -15.33 -9.64 -1.37
CA GLY A 103 -16.60 -10.17 -1.87
C GLY A 103 -17.08 -9.51 -3.16
N ALA A 104 -16.28 -8.62 -3.75
CA ALA A 104 -16.55 -7.98 -5.04
C ALA A 104 -15.99 -8.83 -6.19
N SER A 105 -16.55 -8.66 -7.38
CA SER A 105 -16.00 -9.25 -8.60
C SER A 105 -14.67 -8.56 -8.96
N PRO A 106 -13.62 -9.30 -9.37
CA PRO A 106 -12.29 -8.73 -9.60
C PRO A 106 -12.26 -7.62 -10.66
N LYS A 107 -13.19 -7.65 -11.63
CA LYS A 107 -13.36 -6.60 -12.66
C LYS A 107 -13.81 -5.25 -12.10
N ASP A 108 -14.46 -5.28 -10.93
CA ASP A 108 -15.00 -4.13 -10.22
C ASP A 108 -14.03 -3.70 -9.11
N CYS A 109 -12.89 -4.37 -8.95
CA CYS A 109 -11.85 -4.01 -8.00
C CYS A 109 -10.82 -3.09 -8.66
N VAL A 110 -10.28 -2.16 -7.86
CA VAL A 110 -9.22 -1.24 -8.25
C VAL A 110 -8.05 -1.43 -7.31
N LEU A 111 -6.85 -1.59 -7.89
CA LEU A 111 -5.59 -1.59 -7.17
C LEU A 111 -5.09 -0.15 -7.01
N LEU A 112 -5.04 0.33 -5.77
CA LEU A 112 -4.42 1.60 -5.39
C LEU A 112 -2.93 1.37 -5.11
N ILE A 113 -2.07 2.28 -5.58
CA ILE A 113 -0.61 2.21 -5.42
C ILE A 113 -0.08 3.59 -5.04
N ARG A 114 0.80 3.68 -4.04
CA ARG A 114 1.45 4.94 -3.63
C ARG A 114 2.68 5.27 -4.46
#